data_AF-A0A427YDS6-F1
#
_entry.id   AF-A0A427YDS6-F1
#
_cell.length_a   1.000
_cell.length_b   1.000
_cell.length_c   1.000
_cell.angle_alpha   90.00
_cell.angle_beta   90.00
_cell.angle_gamma   90.00
#
_symmetry.space_group_name_H-M   'P 1'
#
loop_
_entity.id
_entity.type
_entity.pdbx_description
1 polymer ?
#
loop_
_entity_poly.entity_id
_entity_poly.type
_entity_poly.pdbx_seq_one_letter_code
_entity_poly.pdbx_strand_id
1 'polypeptide(L)'
;MKFLSYRSPSFPQGVVGLLDASERKVTPLLFPNGRPVSTLQLLIEDWETVGERLLPARPEEEVASVEVLAPLRGRDVLCVGKNYKEHADEFHQSGYDSSDKKAQPDFPVIFTKRATSIVGHNATIYPHPKVTRSLDYEGNWE
;
A
#
# COMPACT_ATOMS: atom_id res chain seq x y z
N MET A 1 11.36 12.08 -3.08
CA MET A 1 11.58 11.29 -1.84
C MET A 1 10.70 10.06 -1.92
N LYS A 2 11.16 8.89 -1.45
CA LYS A 2 10.34 7.68 -1.35
C LYS A 2 10.35 7.17 0.08
N PHE A 3 9.18 6.95 0.66
CA PHE A 3 9.03 6.48 2.04
C PHE A 3 8.68 4.99 2.06
N LEU A 4 9.20 4.28 3.05
CA LEU A 4 8.92 2.87 3.30
C LEU A 4 8.38 2.71 4.72
N SER A 5 7.22 2.09 4.88
CA SER A 5 6.80 1.54 6.18
C SER A 5 7.34 0.13 6.30
N TYR A 6 8.06 -0.18 7.37
CA TYR A 6 8.68 -1.49 7.55
C TYR A 6 8.78 -1.89 9.03
N ARG A 7 8.99 -3.17 9.28
CA ARG A 7 9.35 -3.73 10.60
C ARG A 7 10.71 -4.42 10.50
N SER A 8 11.51 -4.29 11.55
CA SER A 8 12.79 -4.98 11.72
C SER A 8 12.98 -5.37 13.20
N PRO A 9 14.01 -6.16 13.56
CA PRO A 9 14.34 -6.39 14.96
C PRO A 9 14.60 -5.10 15.75
N SER A 10 15.12 -4.05 15.10
CA SER A 10 15.34 -2.73 15.70
C SER A 10 14.03 -1.96 15.90
N PHE A 11 13.03 -2.20 15.05
CA PHE A 11 11.74 -1.51 15.06
C PHE A 11 10.57 -2.52 15.03
N PRO A 12 10.35 -3.31 16.10
CA PRO A 12 9.39 -4.41 16.09
C PRO A 12 7.93 -3.95 15.97
N GLN A 13 7.63 -2.70 16.31
CA GLN A 13 6.28 -2.12 16.16
C GLN A 13 6.03 -1.48 14.78
N GLY A 14 7.07 -1.42 13.94
CA GLY A 14 7.05 -0.74 12.65
C GLY A 14 7.51 0.72 12.75
N VAL A 15 8.11 1.20 11.66
CA VAL A 15 8.61 2.57 11.51
C VAL A 15 8.52 2.99 10.05
N VAL A 16 8.51 4.30 9.80
CA VAL A 16 8.66 4.88 8.47
C VAL A 16 10.11 5.31 8.28
N GLY A 17 10.69 4.94 7.14
CA GLY A 17 12.00 5.39 6.73
C GLY A 17 12.02 6.00 5.34
N LEU A 18 13.10 6.70 5.03
CA LEU A 18 13.39 7.24 3.72
C LEU A 18 14.27 6.25 2.95
N LEU A 19 13.86 5.91 1.74
CA LEU A 19 14.65 5.11 0.83
C LEU A 19 15.78 5.95 0.22
N ASP A 20 16.94 5.32 0.06
CA ASP A 20 18.02 5.88 -0.74
C ASP A 20 17.66 5.89 -2.24
N ALA A 21 18.49 6.54 -3.06
CA ALA A 21 18.23 6.64 -4.50
C ALA A 21 18.21 5.28 -5.21
N SER A 22 18.89 4.27 -4.66
CA SER A 22 18.89 2.91 -5.21
C SER A 22 17.75 2.01 -4.71
N GLU A 23 16.95 2.50 -3.73
CA GLU A 23 15.89 1.75 -3.05
C GLU A 23 16.38 0.45 -2.38
N ARG A 24 17.68 0.35 -2.10
CA ARG A 24 18.29 -0.79 -1.44
C ARG A 24 18.39 -0.61 0.06
N LYS A 25 18.42 0.65 0.50
CA LYS A 25 18.57 0.98 1.91
C LYS A 25 17.44 1.87 2.39
N VAL A 26 17.08 1.70 3.64
CA VAL A 26 16.10 2.53 4.34
C VAL A 26 16.74 3.15 5.58
N THR A 27 16.63 4.47 5.68
CA THR A 27 17.00 5.23 6.88
C THR A 27 15.73 5.53 7.69
N PRO A 28 15.56 4.99 8.91
CA PRO A 28 14.42 5.31 9.76
C PRO A 28 14.34 6.81 10.05
N LEU A 29 13.12 7.33 10.22
CA LEU A 29 12.87 8.76 10.44
C LEU A 29 12.38 9.03 11.86
N LEU A 30 12.83 10.15 12.41
CA LEU A 30 12.35 10.74 13.66
C LEU A 30 11.68 12.08 13.36
N PHE A 31 10.65 12.41 14.14
CA PHE A 31 10.15 13.78 14.25
C PHE A 31 11.18 14.68 14.95
N PRO A 32 11.06 16.03 14.84
CA PRO A 32 11.98 16.96 15.50
C PRO A 32 12.11 16.80 17.02
N ASN A 33 11.11 16.19 17.66
CA ASN A 33 11.09 15.88 19.09
C ASN A 33 11.79 14.54 19.44
N GLY A 34 12.44 13.89 18.46
CA GLY A 34 13.15 12.63 18.63
C GLY A 34 12.27 11.38 18.64
N ARG A 35 10.95 11.50 18.53
CA ARG A 35 10.04 10.34 18.45
C ARG A 35 10.14 9.68 17.08
N PRO A 36 10.17 8.34 16.98
CA PRO A 36 10.08 7.64 15.70
C PRO A 36 8.80 7.99 14.96
N VAL A 37 8.91 8.15 13.64
CA VAL A 37 7.76 8.22 12.76
C VAL A 37 7.20 6.80 12.62
N SER A 38 6.23 6.44 13.45
CA SER A 38 5.74 5.05 13.56
C SER A 38 4.80 4.64 12.42
N THR A 39 4.13 5.60 11.77
CA THR A 39 3.20 5.33 10.67
C THR A 39 3.23 6.46 9.65
N LEU A 40 2.91 6.16 8.38
CA LEU A 40 2.88 7.17 7.33
C LEU A 40 1.71 8.15 7.52
N GLN A 41 0.61 7.72 8.15
CA GLN A 41 -0.53 8.56 8.47
C GLN A 41 -0.14 9.73 9.34
N LEU A 42 0.63 9.49 10.41
CA LEU A 42 1.14 10.57 11.27
C LEU A 42 2.02 11.55 10.49
N LEU A 43 2.85 11.03 9.57
CA LEU A 43 3.67 11.89 8.73
C LEU A 43 2.83 12.75 7.78
N ILE A 44 1.77 12.19 7.19
CA ILE A 44 0.85 12.92 6.32
C ILE A 44 0.10 13.99 7.10
N GLU A 45 -0.42 13.66 8.29
CA GLU A 45 -1.18 14.57 9.14
C GLU A 45 -0.36 15.80 9.56
N ASP A 46 0.94 15.64 9.82
CA ASP A 46 1.84 16.71 10.27
C ASP A 46 2.78 17.26 9.19
N TRP A 47 2.61 16.87 7.91
CA TRP A 47 3.61 17.08 6.84
C TRP A 47 4.08 18.53 6.72
N GLU A 48 3.14 19.49 6.65
CA GLU A 48 3.43 20.93 6.54
C GLU A 48 4.29 21.46 7.69
N THR A 49 4.24 20.82 8.85
CA THR A 49 4.97 21.26 10.05
C THR A 49 6.34 20.58 10.17
N VAL A 50 6.46 19.32 9.73
CA VAL A 50 7.62 18.47 10.05
C VAL A 50 8.41 17.98 8.84
N GLY A 51 7.88 18.08 7.61
CA GLY A 51 8.45 17.43 6.41
C GLY A 51 9.91 17.80 6.14
N GLU A 52 10.25 19.08 6.27
CA GLU A 52 11.64 19.58 6.10
C GLU A 52 12.53 19.41 7.33
N ARG A 53 11.95 18.97 8.46
CA ARG A 53 12.60 18.91 9.78
C ARG A 53 12.74 17.48 10.31
N LEU A 54 12.43 16.49 9.48
CA LEU A 54 12.63 15.08 9.81
C LEU A 54 14.11 14.80 10.04
N LEU A 55 14.40 13.97 11.05
CA LEU A 55 15.76 13.62 11.42
C LEU A 55 16.03 12.15 11.06
N PRO A 56 17.20 11.83 10.49
CA PRO A 56 17.58 10.44 10.26
C PRO A 56 17.89 9.74 11.59
N ALA A 57 17.42 8.51 11.73
CA ALA A 57 17.76 7.60 12.81
C ALA A 57 18.75 6.52 12.34
N ARG A 58 19.21 5.71 13.29
CA ARG A 58 20.06 4.54 13.06
C ARG A 58 19.43 3.31 13.73
N PRO A 59 19.75 2.08 13.27
CA PRO A 59 20.60 1.78 12.11
C PRO A 59 19.93 2.13 10.78
N GLU A 60 20.74 2.35 9.74
CA GLU A 60 20.28 2.22 8.35
C GLU A 60 20.20 0.72 8.03
N GLU A 61 19.14 0.28 7.37
CA GLU A 61 18.86 -1.14 7.14
C GLU A 61 18.74 -1.43 5.64
N GLU A 62 19.14 -2.64 5.21
CA GLU A 62 18.93 -3.10 3.85
C GLU A 62 17.44 -3.45 3.68
N VAL A 63 16.79 -2.94 2.63
CA VAL A 63 15.36 -3.18 2.36
C VAL A 63 15.07 -4.69 2.24
N ALA A 64 16.00 -5.47 1.71
CA ALA A 64 15.88 -6.92 1.61
C ALA A 64 15.89 -7.66 2.98
N SER A 65 16.27 -6.97 4.06
CA SER A 65 16.38 -7.54 5.42
C SER A 65 15.21 -7.19 6.34
N VAL A 66 14.28 -6.37 5.88
CA VAL A 66 13.14 -5.89 6.67
C VAL A 66 11.81 -6.44 6.15
N GLU A 67 10.82 -6.54 7.04
CA GLU A 67 9.44 -6.82 6.65
C GLU A 67 8.80 -5.53 6.11
N VAL A 68 8.55 -5.47 4.81
CA VAL A 68 7.83 -4.33 4.20
C VAL A 68 6.37 -4.36 4.64
N LEU A 69 5.90 -3.24 5.19
CA LEU A 69 4.52 -3.05 5.58
C LEU A 69 3.79 -2.24 4.51
N ALA A 70 2.46 -2.40 4.44
CA ALA A 70 1.65 -1.51 3.63
C ALA A 70 1.84 -0.05 4.09
N PRO A 71 2.01 0.92 3.16
CA PRO A 71 2.25 2.32 3.52
C PRO A 71 1.15 2.92 4.39
N LEU A 72 -0.11 2.54 4.13
CA LEU A 72 -1.28 2.95 4.90
C LEU A 72 -2.00 1.71 5.43
N ARG A 73 -2.46 1.79 6.69
CA ARG A 73 -3.04 0.68 7.46
C ARG A 73 -4.16 1.18 8.37
N GLY A 74 -5.06 0.28 8.77
CA GLY A 74 -6.05 0.55 9.83
C GLY A 74 -7.31 1.29 9.39
N ARG A 75 -7.49 1.56 8.09
CA ARG A 75 -8.74 2.06 7.52
C ARG A 75 -9.07 1.27 6.25
N ASP A 76 -10.38 1.09 6.01
CA ASP A 76 -10.86 0.55 4.74
C ASP A 76 -10.48 1.53 3.61
N VAL A 77 -10.18 0.99 2.43
CA VAL A 77 -9.84 1.82 1.26
C VAL A 77 -11.03 1.89 0.31
N LEU A 78 -11.26 3.08 -0.26
CA LEU A 78 -12.16 3.24 -1.39
C LEU A 78 -11.40 2.88 -2.66
N CYS A 79 -12.00 2.01 -3.47
CA CYS A 79 -11.46 1.56 -4.73
C CYS A 79 -12.38 2.01 -5.88
N VAL A 80 -11.78 2.23 -7.04
CA VAL A 80 -12.48 2.53 -8.29
C VAL A 80 -12.35 1.31 -9.19
N GLY A 81 -13.48 0.79 -9.69
CA GLY A 81 -13.54 -0.29 -10.68
C GLY A 81 -13.81 0.27 -12.08
N LYS A 82 -13.46 -0.52 -13.11
CA LYS A 82 -13.71 -0.18 -14.52
C LYS A 82 -13.23 1.24 -14.91
N ASN A 83 -12.08 1.64 -14.39
CA ASN A 83 -11.51 2.99 -14.59
C ASN A 83 -10.64 3.11 -15.86
N TYR A 84 -10.43 2.00 -16.57
CA TYR A 84 -9.73 1.93 -17.86
C TYR A 84 -10.69 1.29 -18.86
N LYS A 85 -10.80 1.88 -20.04
CA LYS A 85 -11.81 1.49 -21.04
C LYS A 85 -11.58 0.06 -21.52
N GLU A 86 -10.34 -0.28 -21.82
CA GLU A 86 -9.93 -1.58 -22.33
C GLU A 86 -10.23 -2.67 -21.31
N HIS A 87 -9.91 -2.43 -20.04
CA HIS A 87 -10.23 -3.34 -18.94
C HIS A 87 -11.75 -3.47 -18.70
N ALA A 88 -12.51 -2.37 -18.85
CA ALA A 88 -13.96 -2.41 -18.74
C ALA A 88 -14.60 -3.27 -19.85
N ASP A 89 -14.10 -3.14 -21.09
CA ASP A 89 -14.52 -3.96 -22.23
C ASP A 89 -14.14 -5.44 -22.05
N GLU A 90 -12.92 -5.73 -21.57
CA GLU A 90 -12.45 -7.08 -21.23
C GLU A 90 -13.35 -7.72 -20.16
N PHE A 91 -13.56 -7.03 -19.04
CA PHE A 91 -14.37 -7.53 -17.94
C PHE A 91 -15.81 -7.81 -18.37
N HIS A 92 -16.39 -6.94 -19.22
CA HIS A 92 -17.74 -7.13 -19.75
C HIS A 92 -17.86 -8.38 -20.64
N GLN A 93 -16.84 -8.67 -21.44
CA GLN A 93 -16.81 -9.83 -22.34
C GLN A 93 -16.47 -11.15 -21.62
N SER A 94 -15.94 -11.08 -20.40
CA SER A 94 -15.49 -12.25 -19.62
C SER A 94 -16.60 -13.20 -19.17
N GLY A 95 -17.85 -12.72 -19.12
CA GLY A 95 -18.98 -13.44 -18.52
C GLY A 95 -19.04 -13.38 -16.99
N TYR A 96 -18.10 -12.70 -16.33
CA TYR A 96 -18.15 -12.42 -14.88
C TYR A 96 -18.91 -11.12 -14.54
N ASP A 97 -19.10 -10.22 -15.52
CA ASP A 97 -19.88 -8.99 -15.37
C ASP A 97 -21.39 -9.29 -15.29
N SER A 98 -21.83 -9.63 -14.09
CA SER A 98 -23.22 -9.99 -13.80
C SER A 98 -24.10 -8.78 -13.44
N SER A 99 -23.50 -7.60 -13.28
CA SER A 99 -24.18 -6.41 -12.73
C SER A 99 -24.45 -5.29 -13.73
N ASP A 100 -23.66 -5.15 -14.80
CA ASP A 100 -23.80 -4.02 -15.72
C ASP A 100 -24.34 -4.40 -17.11
N LYS A 101 -25.20 -3.53 -17.65
CA LYS A 101 -25.73 -3.66 -19.03
C LYS A 101 -24.79 -3.10 -20.10
N LYS A 102 -23.78 -2.33 -19.69
CA LYS A 102 -22.83 -1.64 -20.57
C LYS A 102 -21.42 -1.95 -20.07
N ALA A 103 -20.47 -2.09 -20.98
CA ALA A 103 -19.07 -2.28 -20.61
C ALA A 103 -18.51 -1.08 -19.85
N GLN A 104 -18.64 0.12 -20.43
CA GLN A 104 -18.20 1.36 -19.79
C GLN A 104 -19.32 1.96 -18.93
N PRO A 105 -19.07 2.23 -17.64
CA PRO A 105 -20.06 2.84 -16.77
C PRO A 105 -20.18 4.36 -17.03
N ASP A 106 -21.37 4.92 -16.83
CA ASP A 106 -21.61 6.37 -17.00
C ASP A 106 -21.01 7.19 -15.83
N PHE A 107 -20.75 6.55 -14.69
CA PHE A 107 -20.20 7.14 -13.47
C PHE A 107 -19.16 6.19 -12.85
N PRO A 108 -18.24 6.69 -11.98
CA PRO A 108 -17.26 5.82 -11.31
C PRO A 108 -17.91 4.72 -10.49
N VAL A 109 -17.44 3.48 -10.69
CA VAL A 109 -17.85 2.34 -9.88
C VAL A 109 -17.01 2.32 -8.60
N ILE A 110 -17.62 2.71 -7.48
CA ILE A 110 -16.93 2.79 -6.18
C ILE A 110 -17.28 1.58 -5.32
N PHE A 111 -16.26 0.95 -4.76
CA PHE A 111 -16.40 -0.12 -3.78
C PHE A 111 -15.31 -0.01 -2.71
N THR A 112 -15.30 -0.91 -1.73
CA THR A 112 -14.30 -0.90 -0.66
C THR A 112 -13.55 -2.21 -0.53
N LYS A 113 -12.28 -2.13 -0.14
CA LYS A 113 -11.51 -3.27 0.37
C LYS A 113 -11.24 -3.07 1.87
N ARG A 114 -11.41 -4.13 2.64
CA ARG A 114 -11.30 -4.11 4.10
C ARG A 114 -9.86 -3.83 4.55
N ALA A 115 -9.70 -3.03 5.60
CA ALA A 115 -8.39 -2.70 6.18
C ALA A 115 -7.58 -3.95 6.53
N THR A 116 -8.27 -5.02 6.95
CA THR A 116 -7.67 -6.30 7.35
C THR A 116 -7.11 -7.11 6.18
N SER A 117 -7.44 -6.78 4.92
CA SER A 117 -6.89 -7.45 3.74
C SER A 117 -5.68 -6.71 3.15
N ILE A 118 -5.27 -5.58 3.72
CA ILE A 118 -4.15 -4.78 3.23
C ILE A 118 -2.84 -5.38 3.77
N VAL A 119 -1.96 -5.81 2.86
CA VAL A 119 -0.66 -6.41 3.19
C VAL A 119 0.49 -5.68 2.48
N GLY A 120 1.70 -5.81 3.02
CA GLY A 120 2.90 -5.25 2.39
C GLY A 120 3.38 -6.06 1.19
N HIS A 121 4.38 -5.52 0.49
CA HIS A 121 5.03 -6.21 -0.61
C HIS A 121 5.63 -7.55 -0.16
N ASN A 122 5.57 -8.57 -1.03
CA ASN A 122 5.99 -9.95 -0.78
C ASN A 122 5.27 -10.68 0.37
N ALA A 123 4.20 -10.11 0.93
CA ALA A 123 3.34 -10.84 1.85
C ALA A 123 2.69 -12.04 1.15
N THR A 124 2.64 -13.17 1.84
CA THR A 124 2.01 -14.38 1.31
C THR A 124 0.50 -14.22 1.26
N ILE A 125 -0.10 -14.53 0.12
CA ILE A 125 -1.55 -14.59 -0.07
C ILE A 125 -1.97 -16.07 -0.08
N TYR A 126 -2.83 -16.46 0.84
CA TYR A 126 -3.39 -17.81 0.85
C TYR A 126 -4.59 -17.89 -0.10
N PRO A 127 -4.59 -18.77 -1.11
CA PRO A 127 -5.62 -18.76 -2.17
C PRO A 127 -6.95 -19.43 -1.75
N HIS A 128 -7.06 -19.99 -0.54
CA HIS A 128 -8.25 -20.66 -0.04
C HIS A 128 -8.87 -21.70 -1.03
N PRO A 129 -8.12 -22.75 -1.45
CA PRO A 129 -8.49 -23.63 -2.56
C PRO A 129 -9.76 -24.46 -2.35
N LYS A 130 -10.27 -24.55 -1.11
CA LYS A 130 -11.53 -25.24 -0.80
C LYS A 130 -12.77 -24.42 -1.19
N VAL A 131 -12.62 -23.11 -1.41
CA VAL A 131 -13.73 -22.18 -1.70
C VAL A 131 -13.47 -21.30 -2.92
N THR A 132 -12.22 -21.20 -3.38
CA THR A 132 -11.83 -20.47 -4.59
C THR A 132 -11.72 -21.40 -5.78
N ARG A 133 -12.45 -21.10 -6.88
CA ARG A 133 -12.33 -21.83 -8.16
C ARG A 133 -11.50 -21.10 -9.21
N SER A 134 -11.49 -19.77 -9.14
CA SER A 134 -10.71 -18.89 -10.00
C SER A 134 -10.10 -17.81 -9.11
N LEU A 135 -8.80 -17.59 -9.24
CA LEU A 135 -8.08 -16.51 -8.58
C LEU A 135 -7.57 -15.57 -9.67
N ASP A 136 -7.75 -14.27 -9.45
CA ASP A 136 -7.37 -13.23 -10.39
C ASP A 136 -6.44 -12.21 -9.73
N TYR A 137 -5.69 -11.46 -10.54
CA TYR A 137 -4.86 -10.36 -10.10
C TYR A 137 -5.25 -9.08 -10.84
N GLU A 138 -5.44 -8.00 -10.09
CA GLU A 138 -5.77 -6.68 -10.63
C GLU A 138 -4.61 -5.75 -10.32
N GLY A 139 -3.76 -5.52 -11.32
CA GLY A 139 -2.65 -4.57 -11.22
C GLY A 139 -3.15 -3.15 -11.46
N ASN A 140 -3.20 -2.33 -10.42
CA ASN A 140 -3.64 -0.93 -10.54
C ASN A 140 -2.46 0.03 -10.57
N TRP A 141 -1.65 0.06 -11.64
CA TRP A 141 -0.71 1.15 -11.97
C TRP A 141 -0.27 1.08 -13.44
N GLU A 142 -0.97 1.82 -14.31
CA GLU A 142 -0.43 2.46 -15.53
C GLU A 142 -0.76 3.96 -15.48
#